data_AF-W7KMT2-F1
#
_entry.id   AF-W7KMT2-F1
#
_cell.length_a   1.000
_cell.length_b   1.000
_cell.length_c   1.000
_cell.angle_alpha   90.00
_cell.angle_beta   90.00
_cell.angle_gamma   90.00
#
_symmetry.space_group_name_H-M   'P 1'
#
loop_
_entity.id
_entity.type
_entity.pdbx_description
1 polymer ?
#
loop_
_entity_poly.entity_id
_entity_poly.type
_entity_poly.pdbx_seq_one_letter_code
_entity_poly.pdbx_strand_id
1 'polypeptide(L)'
;MEKRKIMRISKDLFVAGIIVLLASVIIGDIVLGNNNYKISLSPSQHLNTELTVSQSIALEVQSPADLNVKGGAVYTVGQNFVVVPTSTVVSLDVQPSINGTVVGIYKLNDSLYAVFGAILLGAILVFSSIVIAVYAELRSH
;
A
#
# COMPACT_ATOMS: atom_id res chain seq x y z
N MET A 1 19.61 -41.79 -7.53
CA MET A 1 18.17 -41.46 -7.70
C MET A 1 17.77 -40.18 -6.95
N GLU A 2 18.45 -39.85 -5.84
CA GLU A 2 18.15 -38.68 -5.00
C GLU A 2 18.45 -37.33 -5.66
N LYS A 3 19.61 -37.17 -6.34
CA LYS A 3 19.99 -35.92 -7.04
C LYS A 3 18.90 -35.44 -8.02
N ARG A 4 18.34 -36.34 -8.83
CA ARG A 4 17.26 -36.03 -9.79
C ARG A 4 15.97 -35.56 -9.11
N LYS A 5 15.64 -36.10 -7.94
CA LYS A 5 14.45 -35.67 -7.16
C LYS A 5 14.67 -34.28 -6.58
N ILE A 6 15.85 -34.01 -6.01
CA ILE A 6 16.20 -32.69 -5.43
C ILE A 6 16.20 -31.60 -6.51
N MET A 7 16.77 -31.87 -7.69
CA MET A 7 16.73 -30.94 -8.82
C MET A 7 15.32 -30.68 -9.35
N ARG A 8 14.41 -31.66 -9.30
CA ARG A 8 13.00 -31.44 -9.65
C ARG A 8 12.33 -30.50 -8.65
N ILE A 9 12.50 -30.77 -7.35
CA ILE A 9 11.96 -29.93 -6.27
C ILE A 9 12.47 -28.48 -6.37
N SER A 10 13.77 -28.29 -6.61
CA SER A 10 14.34 -26.95 -6.83
C SER A 10 13.70 -26.24 -8.03
N LYS A 11 13.52 -26.93 -9.17
CA LYS A 11 12.86 -26.34 -10.34
C LYS A 11 11.40 -25.95 -10.06
N ASP A 12 10.66 -26.82 -9.38
CA ASP A 12 9.25 -26.56 -9.05
C ASP A 12 9.12 -25.36 -8.09
N LEU A 13 10.01 -25.27 -7.10
CA LEU A 13 10.12 -24.10 -6.19
C LEU A 13 10.46 -22.82 -6.93
N PHE A 14 11.40 -22.87 -7.88
CA PHE A 14 11.78 -21.73 -8.69
C PHE A 14 10.59 -21.22 -9.51
N VAL A 15 9.90 -22.12 -10.22
CA VAL A 15 8.73 -21.78 -11.03
C VAL A 15 7.61 -21.22 -10.16
N ALA A 16 7.31 -21.85 -9.02
CA ALA A 16 6.32 -21.35 -8.08
C ALA A 16 6.66 -19.94 -7.56
N GLY A 17 7.93 -19.70 -7.21
CA GLY A 17 8.41 -18.39 -6.78
C GLY A 17 8.23 -17.31 -7.85
N ILE A 18 8.58 -17.60 -9.11
CA ILE A 18 8.38 -16.67 -10.23
C ILE A 18 6.90 -16.38 -10.48
N ILE A 19 6.03 -17.40 -10.45
CA ILE A 19 4.59 -17.22 -10.63
C ILE A 19 4.02 -16.33 -9.52
N VAL A 20 4.40 -16.57 -8.26
CA VAL A 20 3.98 -15.74 -7.12
C VAL A 20 4.44 -14.30 -7.29
N LEU A 21 5.69 -14.07 -7.70
CA LEU A 21 6.21 -12.71 -7.95
C LEU A 21 5.41 -11.99 -9.04
N LEU A 22 5.21 -12.63 -10.20
CA LEU A 22 4.47 -12.04 -11.32
C LEU A 22 3.01 -11.76 -10.95
N ALA A 23 2.34 -12.71 -10.30
CA ALA A 23 0.98 -12.52 -9.82
C ALA A 23 0.89 -11.36 -8.81
N SER A 24 1.88 -11.24 -7.91
CA SER A 24 1.92 -10.16 -6.92
C SER A 24 2.08 -8.79 -7.56
N VAL A 25 2.89 -8.67 -8.62
CA VAL A 25 3.04 -7.41 -9.36
C VAL A 25 1.72 -7.02 -10.04
N ILE A 26 1.06 -7.96 -10.71
CA ILE A 26 -0.23 -7.72 -11.39
C ILE A 26 -1.32 -7.35 -10.38
N ILE A 27 -1.43 -8.10 -9.27
CA ILE A 27 -2.39 -7.80 -8.20
C ILE A 27 -2.04 -6.46 -7.55
N GLY A 28 -0.76 -6.17 -7.33
CA GLY A 28 -0.28 -4.90 -6.80
C GLY A 28 -0.71 -3.72 -7.65
N ASP A 29 -0.56 -3.83 -8.98
CA ASP A 29 -0.97 -2.80 -9.93
C ASP A 29 -2.50 -2.60 -9.91
N ILE A 30 -3.29 -3.68 -9.89
CA ILE A 30 -4.75 -3.61 -9.77
C ILE A 30 -5.15 -2.95 -8.43
N VAL A 31 -4.50 -3.33 -7.33
CA VAL A 31 -4.80 -2.80 -5.99
C VAL A 31 -4.42 -1.31 -5.89
N LEU A 32 -3.29 -0.90 -6.44
CA LEU A 32 -2.83 0.49 -6.46
C LEU A 32 -3.65 1.36 -7.42
N GLY A 33 -3.97 0.84 -8.60
CA GLY A 33 -4.70 1.54 -9.65
C GLY A 33 -6.17 1.76 -9.34
N ASN A 34 -6.84 0.80 -8.68
CA ASN A 34 -8.29 0.90 -8.44
C ASN A 34 -8.69 1.49 -7.07
N ASN A 35 -7.78 1.65 -6.11
CA ASN A 35 -8.16 2.03 -4.73
C ASN A 35 -7.74 3.44 -4.29
N ASN A 36 -7.02 4.18 -5.13
CA ASN A 36 -6.73 5.59 -4.86
C ASN A 36 -7.91 6.45 -5.31
N TYR A 37 -8.97 6.48 -4.48
CA TYR A 37 -10.14 7.32 -4.75
C TYR A 37 -9.88 8.74 -4.25
N LYS A 38 -9.47 9.64 -5.15
CA LYS A 38 -9.31 11.06 -4.82
C LYS A 38 -10.68 11.75 -4.85
N ILE A 39 -11.29 11.92 -3.67
CA ILE A 39 -12.39 12.87 -3.54
C ILE A 39 -11.76 14.26 -3.49
N SER A 40 -12.06 15.10 -4.49
CA SER A 40 -11.63 16.49 -4.52
C SER A 40 -12.80 17.37 -4.11
N LEU A 41 -12.69 18.01 -2.94
CA LEU A 41 -13.64 19.03 -2.52
C LEU A 41 -13.09 20.40 -2.91
N SER A 42 -13.82 21.11 -3.77
CA SER A 42 -13.52 22.49 -4.17
C SER A 42 -14.70 23.40 -3.84
N PRO A 43 -14.89 23.71 -2.55
CA PRO A 43 -16.03 24.51 -2.14
C PRO A 43 -15.86 25.96 -2.63
N SER A 44 -16.93 26.53 -3.21
CA SER A 44 -16.99 27.93 -3.65
C SER A 44 -17.29 28.92 -2.51
N GLN A 45 -17.59 28.38 -1.33
CA GLN A 45 -17.86 29.09 -0.08
C GLN A 45 -17.15 28.36 1.06
N HIS A 46 -17.15 28.95 2.25
CA HIS A 46 -16.63 28.30 3.44
C HIS A 46 -17.34 26.96 3.70
N LEU A 47 -16.57 25.89 3.86
CA LEU A 47 -17.07 24.54 4.09
C LEU A 47 -16.64 24.08 5.48
N ASN A 48 -17.62 23.81 6.34
CA ASN A 48 -17.42 23.11 7.59
C ASN A 48 -18.10 21.75 7.50
N THR A 49 -17.32 20.67 7.58
CA THR A 49 -17.83 19.31 7.44
C THR A 49 -17.18 18.37 8.44
N GLU A 50 -17.96 17.41 8.94
CA GLU A 50 -17.46 16.31 9.74
C GLU A 50 -17.45 15.03 8.90
N LEU A 51 -16.29 14.40 8.79
CA LEU A 51 -16.11 13.12 8.12
C LEU A 51 -15.75 12.06 9.15
N THR A 52 -16.55 11.00 9.23
CA THR A 52 -16.17 9.80 9.97
C THR A 52 -15.42 8.86 9.05
N VAL A 53 -14.18 8.53 9.41
CA VAL A 53 -13.35 7.63 8.60
C VAL A 53 -13.30 6.25 9.23
N SER A 54 -13.80 5.26 8.49
CA SER A 54 -13.75 3.85 8.91
C SER A 54 -12.40 3.17 8.63
N GLN A 55 -11.48 3.86 7.94
CA GLN A 55 -10.18 3.36 7.51
C GLN A 55 -9.15 4.50 7.48
N SER A 56 -7.86 4.17 7.46
CA SER A 56 -6.79 5.15 7.49
C SER A 56 -6.76 5.91 6.18
N ILE A 57 -6.71 7.23 6.26
CA ILE A 57 -6.67 8.10 5.08
C ILE A 57 -5.49 9.07 5.17
N ALA A 58 -5.00 9.48 4.01
CA ALA A 58 -4.17 10.67 3.88
C ALA A 58 -5.04 11.81 3.33
N LEU A 59 -5.04 12.95 4.00
CA LEU A 59 -5.69 14.18 3.59
C LEU A 59 -4.65 15.11 2.98
N GLU A 60 -4.79 15.44 1.71
CA GLU A 60 -4.06 16.52 1.06
C GLU A 60 -4.87 17.80 1.16
N VAL A 61 -4.31 18.84 1.77
CA VAL A 61 -4.95 20.15 1.90
C VAL A 61 -4.11 21.19 1.17
N GLN A 62 -4.66 21.77 0.11
CA GLN A 62 -3.97 22.77 -0.73
C GLN A 62 -4.34 24.23 -0.41
N SER A 63 -5.19 24.48 0.59
CA SER A 63 -5.52 25.81 1.11
C SER A 63 -5.30 25.87 2.62
N PRO A 64 -5.29 27.05 3.25
CA PRO A 64 -5.45 27.11 4.70
C PRO A 64 -6.77 26.41 5.08
N ALA A 65 -6.65 25.34 5.86
CA ALA A 65 -7.76 24.66 6.48
C ALA A 65 -7.41 24.40 7.94
N ASP A 66 -8.37 24.63 8.83
CA ASP A 66 -8.24 24.24 10.22
C ASP A 66 -8.72 22.79 10.34
N LEU A 67 -7.76 21.89 10.58
CA LEU A 67 -8.03 20.47 10.75
C LEU A 67 -8.11 20.15 12.24
N ASN A 68 -9.29 19.71 12.69
CA ASN A 68 -9.48 19.19 14.04
C ASN A 68 -9.86 17.71 13.97
N VAL A 69 -8.94 16.83 14.37
CA VAL A 69 -9.16 15.37 14.37
C VAL A 69 -9.43 14.93 15.80
N LYS A 70 -10.60 14.33 16.02
CA LYS A 70 -11.00 13.77 17.30
C LYS A 70 -10.81 12.25 17.29
N GLY A 71 -10.00 11.77 18.23
CA GLY A 71 -9.62 10.38 18.37
C GLY A 71 -8.29 10.09 17.68
N GLY A 72 -7.40 9.36 18.36
CA GLY A 72 -6.09 8.96 17.82
C GLY A 72 -5.06 10.10 17.72
N ALA A 73 -3.85 9.72 17.32
CA ALA A 73 -2.76 10.64 17.04
C ALA A 73 -2.69 10.94 15.54
N VAL A 74 -2.64 12.22 15.19
CA VAL A 74 -2.49 12.70 13.82
C VAL A 74 -1.01 12.92 13.54
N TYR A 75 -0.57 12.60 12.32
CA TYR A 75 0.79 12.86 11.90
C TYR A 75 0.80 13.61 10.57
N THR A 76 1.53 14.73 10.54
CA THR A 76 1.74 15.52 9.33
C THR A 76 2.88 14.93 8.53
N VAL A 77 2.66 14.68 7.24
CA VAL A 77 3.68 14.19 6.30
C VAL A 77 3.98 15.31 5.30
N GLY A 78 5.10 15.99 5.47
CA GLY A 78 5.40 17.19 4.67
C GLY A 78 4.53 18.39 5.05
N GLN A 79 4.28 19.30 4.11
CA GLN A 79 3.55 20.54 4.39
C GLN A 79 2.04 20.45 4.13
N ASN A 80 1.60 19.55 3.24
CA ASN A 80 0.21 19.52 2.75
C ASN A 80 -0.53 18.22 3.04
N PHE A 81 0.13 17.19 3.59
CA PHE A 81 -0.51 15.90 3.85
C PHE A 81 -0.65 15.64 5.35
N VAL A 82 -1.83 15.16 5.74
CA VAL A 82 -2.13 14.76 7.11
C VAL A 82 -2.67 13.33 7.10
N VAL A 83 -2.02 12.44 7.84
CA VAL A 83 -2.48 11.05 8.00
C VAL A 83 -3.45 10.98 9.17
N VAL A 84 -4.63 10.47 8.89
CA VAL A 84 -5.72 10.29 9.86
C VAL A 84 -5.95 8.78 10.08
N PRO A 85 -5.91 8.30 11.33
CA PRO A 85 -6.10 6.88 11.62
C PRO A 85 -7.56 6.43 11.48
N THR A 86 -7.80 5.12 11.58
CA THR A 86 -9.16 4.56 11.53
C THR A 86 -10.01 5.00 12.73
N SER A 87 -11.33 5.04 12.56
CA SER A 87 -12.32 5.27 13.62
C SER A 87 -12.25 6.66 14.28
N THR A 88 -11.76 7.66 13.54
CA THR A 88 -11.69 9.04 14.01
C THR A 88 -12.71 9.92 13.29
N VAL A 89 -13.14 10.98 13.97
CA VAL A 89 -13.95 12.03 13.35
C VAL A 89 -13.02 13.17 12.96
N VAL A 90 -13.02 13.52 11.68
CA VAL A 90 -12.28 14.66 11.14
C VAL A 90 -13.26 15.81 10.95
N SER A 91 -13.08 16.89 11.70
CA SER A 91 -13.72 18.16 11.43
C SER A 91 -12.79 18.97 10.54
N LEU A 92 -13.26 19.24 9.32
CA LEU A 92 -12.58 20.03 8.32
C LEU A 92 -13.28 21.37 8.21
N ASP A 93 -12.57 22.42 8.60
CA ASP A 93 -12.95 23.79 8.29
C ASP A 93 -12.06 24.32 7.16
N VAL A 94 -12.66 24.52 5.99
CA VAL A 94 -11.98 24.93 4.77
C VAL A 94 -12.45 26.31 4.37
N GLN A 95 -11.53 27.28 4.38
CA GLN A 95 -11.79 28.59 3.80
C GLN A 95 -11.65 28.57 2.27
N PRO A 96 -12.48 29.33 1.54
CA PRO A 96 -12.37 29.44 0.11
C PRO A 96 -11.03 30.08 -0.28
N SER A 97 -10.30 29.43 -1.20
CA SER A 97 -9.06 29.92 -1.80
C SER A 97 -9.33 30.51 -3.20
N ILE A 98 -8.62 31.57 -3.55
CA ILE A 98 -8.69 32.24 -4.86
C ILE A 98 -8.31 31.28 -6.01
N ASN A 99 -7.51 30.25 -5.72
CA ASN A 99 -7.04 29.28 -6.71
C ASN A 99 -7.87 27.97 -6.74
N GLY A 100 -8.99 27.92 -6.01
CA GLY A 100 -9.72 26.68 -5.76
C GLY A 100 -9.00 25.83 -4.71
N THR A 101 -9.70 25.47 -3.64
CA THR A 101 -9.16 24.51 -2.68
C THR A 101 -9.37 23.12 -3.22
N VAL A 102 -8.37 22.25 -3.14
CA VAL A 102 -8.55 20.81 -3.38
C VAL A 102 -8.21 20.11 -2.07
N VAL A 103 -9.23 19.66 -1.35
CA VAL A 103 -9.03 18.64 -0.31
C VAL A 103 -9.04 17.30 -1.02
N GLY A 104 -7.89 16.63 -1.11
CA GLY A 104 -7.76 15.29 -1.65
C GLY A 104 -7.80 14.26 -0.53
N ILE A 105 -8.80 13.38 -0.51
CA ILE A 105 -8.85 12.27 0.44
C ILE A 105 -8.29 11.03 -0.24
N TYR A 106 -7.23 10.42 0.30
CA TYR A 106 -6.63 9.19 -0.22
C TYR A 106 -6.84 8.07 0.80
N LYS A 107 -7.40 6.94 0.37
CA LYS A 107 -7.47 5.73 1.21
C LYS A 107 -6.15 4.99 1.16
N LEU A 108 -5.58 4.73 2.33
CA LEU A 108 -4.43 3.84 2.44
C LEU A 108 -4.97 2.40 2.45
N ASN A 109 -4.70 1.63 1.40
CA ASN A 109 -5.24 0.29 1.29
C ASN A 109 -4.39 -0.70 2.09
N ASP A 110 -4.96 -1.29 3.14
CA ASP A 110 -4.34 -2.35 3.94
C ASP A 110 -3.88 -3.55 3.08
N SER A 111 -4.50 -3.74 1.91
CA SER A 111 -4.13 -4.77 0.93
C SER A 111 -2.71 -4.61 0.37
N LEU A 112 -2.08 -3.44 0.51
CA LEU A 112 -0.68 -3.23 0.11
C LEU A 112 0.27 -4.13 0.89
N TYR A 113 0.02 -4.35 2.18
CA TYR A 113 0.85 -5.23 3.00
C TYR A 113 0.77 -6.69 2.52
N ALA A 114 -0.39 -7.12 2.04
CA ALA A 114 -0.56 -8.46 1.47
C ALA A 114 0.23 -8.63 0.15
N VAL A 115 0.24 -7.59 -0.70
CA VAL A 115 1.03 -7.57 -1.95
C VAL A 115 2.53 -7.64 -1.64
N PHE A 116 3.02 -6.81 -0.71
CA PHE A 116 4.43 -6.86 -0.29
C PHE A 116 4.80 -8.21 0.33
N GLY A 117 3.92 -8.79 1.14
CA GLY A 117 4.13 -10.12 1.72
C GLY A 117 4.24 -11.22 0.66
N ALA A 118 3.41 -11.16 -0.39
CA ALA A 118 3.46 -12.10 -1.51
C ALA A 118 4.75 -11.96 -2.34
N ILE A 119 5.23 -10.73 -2.58
CA ILE A 119 6.52 -10.47 -3.23
C ILE A 119 7.66 -11.08 -2.40
N LEU A 120 7.67 -10.85 -1.08
CA LEU A 120 8.68 -11.38 -0.18
C LEU A 120 8.69 -12.91 -0.19
N LEU A 121 7.52 -13.54 -0.11
CA LEU A 121 7.38 -15.00 -0.19
C LEU A 121 7.91 -15.54 -1.52
N GLY A 122 7.56 -14.91 -2.64
CA GLY A 122 8.06 -15.30 -3.97
C GLY A 122 9.59 -15.22 -4.06
N ALA A 123 10.19 -14.15 -3.52
CA ALA A 123 11.65 -14.00 -3.46
C ALA A 123 12.32 -15.08 -2.61
N ILE A 124 11.75 -15.43 -1.45
CA ILE A 124 12.25 -16.50 -0.58
C ILE A 124 12.23 -17.85 -1.30
N LEU A 125 11.17 -18.16 -2.04
CA LEU A 125 11.06 -19.40 -2.81
C LEU A 125 12.14 -19.49 -3.89
N VAL A 126 12.34 -18.41 -4.65
CA VAL A 126 13.41 -18.33 -5.67
C VAL A 126 14.77 -18.50 -5.03
N PHE A 127 15.08 -17.77 -3.96
CA PHE A 127 16.37 -17.87 -3.28
C PHE A 127 16.62 -19.29 -2.73
N SER A 128 15.62 -19.87 -2.06
CA SER A 128 15.70 -21.23 -1.52
C SER A 128 15.94 -22.26 -2.62
N SER A 129 15.31 -22.10 -3.79
CA SER A 129 15.53 -23.01 -4.92
C SER A 129 16.97 -23.01 -5.42
N ILE A 130 17.63 -21.84 -5.46
CA ILE A 130 19.03 -21.68 -5.87
C ILE A 130 19.94 -22.34 -4.85
N VAL A 131 19.73 -22.08 -3.56
CA VAL A 131 20.52 -22.69 -2.47
C VAL A 131 20.45 -24.22 -2.52
N ILE A 132 19.24 -24.77 -2.72
CA ILE A 132 19.04 -26.22 -2.86
C ILE A 132 19.77 -26.77 -4.09
N ALA A 133 19.72 -26.08 -5.23
CA ALA A 133 20.41 -26.50 -6.45
C ALA A 133 21.93 -26.53 -6.25
N VAL A 134 22.50 -25.46 -5.67
CA VAL A 134 23.94 -25.37 -5.39
C VAL A 134 24.38 -26.46 -4.41
N TYR A 135 23.63 -26.68 -3.33
CA TYR A 135 23.94 -27.73 -2.36
C TYR A 135 23.90 -29.14 -2.99
N ALA A 136 22.91 -29.41 -3.84
CA ALA A 136 22.80 -30.68 -4.55
C ALA A 136 23.96 -30.91 -5.51
N GLU A 137 24.50 -29.85 -6.11
CA GLU A 137 25.66 -29.94 -7.00
C GLU A 137 26.94 -30.19 -6.21
N LEU A 138 27.18 -29.44 -5.12
CA LEU A 138 28.35 -29.61 -4.26
C LEU A 138 28.43 -31.00 -3.60
N ARG A 139 27.30 -31.55 -3.14
CA ARG A 139 27.24 -32.89 -2.52
C ARG A 139 27.45 -34.03 -3.53
N SER A 140 27.27 -33.75 -4.82
CA SER A 140 27.39 -34.77 -5.86
C SER A 140 28.79 -34.92 -6.45
N HIS A 141 29.69 -33.99 -6.10
CA HIS A 141 31.13 -34.10 -6.27
C HIS A 141 31.75 -34.82 -5.08
#